data_AF-Q4DRC8-F1
#
_entry.id   AF-Q4DRC8-F1
#
_cell.length_a   1.000
_cell.length_b   1.000
_cell.length_c   1.000
_cell.angle_alpha   90.00
_cell.angle_beta   90.00
_cell.angle_gamma   90.00
#
_symmetry.space_group_name_H-M   'P 1'
#
loop_
_entity.id
_entity.type
_entity.pdbx_description
1 polymer ?
#
loop_
_entity_poly.entity_id
_entity_poly.type
_entity_poly.pdbx_seq_one_letter_code
_entity_poly.pdbx_strand_id
1 'polypeptide(L)'
;MKSSDIFHAYRYTPVFLKARQHDSGVNQYGLKPVNAYDFINPTNLVNFGRGTSFDNLGVRRAGRGEIDSSPSLGGSPVFTQAKLVGLSGEEQLTMCQSETMALRVCMARGGQDTCERESRALDACLSRVGHLRRAMSEACGEFNDWFIQNVSDNHTKPFQHRPHDWRHFYAQEKLVRERQQNGHAYGRRPKQFSFGARYVKTEGYGKRPRLPYNK
;
A
#
# COMPACT_ATOMS: atom_id res chain seq x y z
N MET A 1 -25.43 -47.48 29.14
CA MET A 1 -24.98 -46.24 28.47
C MET A 1 -24.24 -46.65 27.21
N LYS A 2 -24.75 -46.31 26.03
CA LYS A 2 -24.12 -46.71 24.76
C LYS A 2 -22.98 -45.74 24.45
N SER A 3 -21.93 -46.19 23.77
CA SER A 3 -20.86 -45.29 23.29
C SER A 3 -21.40 -44.15 22.42
N SER A 4 -22.51 -44.39 21.71
CA SER A 4 -23.27 -43.37 20.97
C SER A 4 -23.70 -42.20 21.86
N ASP A 5 -24.04 -42.43 23.12
CA ASP A 5 -24.54 -41.39 24.03
C ASP A 5 -23.42 -40.42 24.44
N ILE A 6 -22.19 -40.94 24.62
CA ILE A 6 -20.99 -40.14 24.90
C ILE A 6 -20.61 -39.30 23.68
N PHE A 7 -20.62 -39.88 22.48
CA PHE A 7 -20.38 -39.13 21.24
C PHE A 7 -21.46 -38.07 20.99
N HIS A 8 -22.71 -38.37 21.30
CA HIS A 8 -23.81 -37.43 21.19
C HIS A 8 -23.60 -36.28 22.18
N ALA A 9 -23.39 -36.55 23.48
CA ALA A 9 -23.11 -35.54 24.49
C ALA A 9 -21.88 -34.68 24.15
N TYR A 10 -20.81 -35.28 23.61
CA TYR A 10 -19.61 -34.57 23.18
C TYR A 10 -19.90 -33.57 22.05
N ARG A 11 -20.82 -33.87 21.12
CA ARG A 11 -21.27 -32.93 20.07
C ARG A 11 -22.02 -31.70 20.62
N TYR A 12 -22.66 -31.80 21.78
CA TYR A 12 -23.33 -30.68 22.46
C TYR A 12 -22.44 -29.99 23.49
N THR A 13 -21.17 -30.38 23.61
CA THR A 13 -20.24 -29.62 24.44
C THR A 13 -20.06 -28.21 23.84
N PRO A 14 -19.94 -27.17 24.68
CA PRO A 14 -19.76 -25.78 24.22
C PRO A 14 -18.60 -25.60 23.23
N VAL A 15 -17.60 -26.48 23.31
CA VAL A 15 -16.42 -26.52 22.42
C VAL A 15 -16.84 -26.72 20.96
N PHE A 16 -17.73 -27.68 20.68
CA PHE A 16 -18.22 -27.94 19.31
C PHE A 16 -19.25 -26.92 18.85
N LEU A 17 -20.07 -26.37 19.76
CA LEU A 17 -21.06 -25.35 19.43
C LEU A 17 -20.38 -24.02 19.04
N LYS A 18 -19.34 -23.59 19.77
CA LYS A 18 -18.55 -22.41 19.39
C LYS A 18 -17.84 -22.58 18.05
N ALA A 19 -17.33 -23.79 17.77
CA ALA A 19 -16.66 -24.07 16.50
C ALA A 19 -17.59 -23.99 15.26
N ARG A 20 -18.93 -24.03 15.43
CA ARG A 20 -19.89 -23.86 14.32
C ARG A 20 -20.47 -22.45 14.22
N GLN A 21 -20.43 -21.68 15.30
CA GLN A 21 -20.99 -20.33 15.36
C GLN A 21 -20.05 -19.27 14.77
N HIS A 22 -18.76 -19.59 14.65
CA HIS A 22 -17.72 -18.68 14.18
C HIS A 22 -16.98 -19.27 12.96
N ASP A 23 -16.11 -18.47 12.35
CA ASP A 23 -15.34 -18.83 11.16
C ASP A 23 -14.62 -20.18 11.31
N SER A 24 -14.70 -21.01 10.27
CA SER A 24 -14.04 -22.32 10.18
C SER A 24 -12.51 -22.26 10.36
N GLY A 25 -11.92 -21.09 10.12
CA GLY A 25 -10.51 -20.79 10.31
C GLY A 25 -10.09 -20.50 11.75
N VAL A 26 -11.04 -20.33 12.68
CA VAL A 26 -10.75 -19.93 14.08
C VAL A 26 -11.36 -20.97 15.02
N ASN A 27 -10.55 -21.52 15.92
CA ASN A 27 -11.01 -22.41 16.97
C ASN A 27 -11.19 -21.64 18.29
N GLN A 28 -11.56 -22.34 19.36
CA GLN A 28 -11.80 -21.73 20.67
C GLN A 28 -10.59 -20.98 21.26
N TYR A 29 -9.37 -21.29 20.82
CA TYR A 29 -8.12 -20.76 21.38
C TYR A 29 -7.47 -19.70 20.49
N GLY A 30 -7.88 -19.59 19.24
CA GLY A 30 -7.39 -18.60 18.29
C GLY A 30 -7.47 -19.10 16.85
N LEU A 31 -6.61 -18.59 15.97
CA LEU A 31 -6.54 -19.11 14.60
C LEU A 31 -6.25 -20.61 14.64
N LYS A 32 -7.01 -21.40 13.87
CA LYS A 32 -6.84 -22.84 13.80
C LYS A 32 -5.47 -23.14 13.16
N PRO A 33 -4.56 -23.87 13.82
CA PRO A 33 -3.27 -24.21 13.24
C PRO A 33 -3.48 -25.14 12.03
N VAL A 34 -2.85 -24.81 10.91
CA VAL A 34 -2.96 -25.60 9.67
C VAL A 34 -1.61 -26.17 9.26
N ASN A 35 -0.55 -25.36 9.29
CA ASN A 35 0.77 -25.77 8.82
C ASN A 35 1.69 -26.17 9.99
N ALA A 36 2.81 -26.82 9.70
CA ALA A 36 3.78 -27.22 10.73
C ALA A 36 4.40 -26.03 11.49
N TYR A 37 4.51 -24.87 10.83
CA TYR A 37 5.04 -23.65 11.44
C TYR A 37 4.17 -23.16 12.60
N ASP A 38 2.85 -23.29 12.47
CA ASP A 38 1.89 -22.89 13.50
C ASP A 38 2.06 -23.70 14.80
N PHE A 39 2.41 -24.99 14.70
CA PHE A 39 2.66 -25.84 15.87
C PHE A 39 4.00 -25.53 16.54
N ILE A 40 4.99 -25.07 15.77
CA ILE A 40 6.30 -24.66 16.28
C ILE A 40 6.22 -23.27 16.91
N ASN A 41 5.46 -22.35 16.31
CA ASN A 41 5.29 -20.97 16.75
C ASN A 41 3.81 -20.63 16.99
N PRO A 42 3.24 -21.07 18.13
CA PRO A 42 1.82 -20.83 18.44
C PRO A 42 1.50 -19.36 18.73
N THR A 43 2.51 -18.49 18.91
CA THR A 43 2.32 -17.04 19.03
C THR A 43 1.55 -16.47 17.82
N ASN A 44 1.83 -17.00 16.62
CA ASN A 44 1.21 -16.57 15.37
C ASN A 44 -0.32 -16.76 15.37
N LEU A 45 -0.84 -17.69 16.17
CA LEU A 45 -2.25 -18.06 16.17
C LEU A 45 -3.12 -17.08 16.95
N VAL A 46 -2.53 -16.38 17.91
CA VAL A 46 -3.27 -15.52 18.86
C VAL A 46 -2.85 -14.06 18.80
N ASN A 47 -1.69 -13.75 18.18
CA ASN A 47 -1.16 -12.40 18.13
C ASN A 47 -0.57 -12.11 16.74
N PHE A 48 -1.08 -11.07 16.08
CA PHE A 48 -0.48 -10.51 14.86
C PHE A 48 0.02 -9.07 15.02
N GLY A 49 -0.16 -8.46 16.20
CA GLY A 49 0.12 -7.04 16.41
C GLY A 49 -0.69 -6.46 17.56
N ARG A 50 -0.52 -5.16 17.79
CA ARG A 50 -1.22 -4.44 18.87
C ARG A 50 -2.71 -4.22 18.58
N GLY A 51 -3.13 -4.29 17.32
CA GLY A 51 -4.54 -4.25 16.92
C GLY A 51 -5.27 -5.60 17.05
N THR A 52 -4.62 -6.62 17.63
CA THR A 52 -5.21 -7.96 17.73
C THR A 52 -6.34 -7.98 18.78
N SER A 53 -7.51 -8.45 18.36
CA SER A 53 -8.58 -8.92 19.23
C SER A 53 -8.92 -10.38 18.88
N PHE A 54 -9.61 -11.08 19.77
CA PHE A 54 -10.00 -12.47 19.50
C PHE A 54 -10.89 -12.60 18.26
N ASP A 55 -11.82 -11.65 18.08
CA ASP A 55 -12.75 -11.62 16.95
C ASP A 55 -12.06 -11.28 15.61
N ASN A 56 -10.89 -10.65 15.64
CA ASN A 56 -10.09 -10.34 14.45
C ASN A 56 -9.14 -11.50 14.06
N LEU A 57 -9.13 -12.61 14.80
CA LEU A 57 -8.39 -13.79 14.33
C LEU A 57 -9.08 -14.35 13.08
N GLY A 58 -8.30 -14.77 12.08
CA GLY A 58 -8.82 -15.10 10.74
C GLY A 58 -8.92 -13.89 9.81
N VAL A 59 -9.36 -12.74 10.31
CA VAL A 59 -9.35 -11.46 9.60
C VAL A 59 -8.19 -10.60 10.10
N ARG A 60 -6.98 -10.87 9.59
CA ARG A 60 -5.74 -10.20 10.04
C ARG A 60 -5.75 -8.67 9.92
N ARG A 61 -6.68 -8.11 9.14
CA ARG A 61 -6.92 -6.66 9.09
C ARG A 61 -7.89 -6.28 10.22
N ALA A 62 -7.42 -5.45 11.15
CA ALA A 62 -8.28 -4.91 12.19
C ALA A 62 -9.36 -3.97 11.61
N GLY A 63 -10.35 -3.59 12.42
CA GLY A 63 -11.39 -2.62 12.05
C GLY A 63 -10.83 -1.30 11.49
N ARG A 64 -11.65 -0.40 10.94
CA ARG A 64 -11.12 0.82 10.31
C ARG A 64 -10.61 1.85 11.32
N GLY A 65 -9.55 2.56 10.98
CA GLY A 65 -8.95 3.59 11.84
C GLY A 65 -8.10 3.04 12.98
N GLU A 66 -8.01 1.72 13.09
CA GLU A 66 -7.22 1.01 14.09
C GLU A 66 -5.80 0.71 13.59
N ILE A 67 -4.93 0.29 14.50
CA ILE A 67 -3.65 -0.35 14.15
C ILE A 67 -3.96 -1.62 13.34
N ASP A 68 -3.17 -1.89 12.29
CA ASP A 68 -3.33 -3.03 11.39
C ASP A 68 -4.63 -3.02 10.55
N SER A 69 -5.25 -1.84 10.38
CA SER A 69 -6.46 -1.65 9.57
C SER A 69 -6.24 -1.42 8.07
N SER A 70 -5.00 -1.08 7.68
CA SER A 70 -4.68 -0.68 6.30
C SER A 70 -4.82 -1.85 5.35
N PRO A 71 -5.53 -1.72 4.21
CA PRO A 71 -5.47 -2.73 3.16
C PRO A 71 -4.10 -2.75 2.49
N SER A 72 -3.83 -3.79 1.70
CA SER A 72 -2.56 -3.94 0.98
C SER A 72 -2.75 -4.00 -0.53
N LEU A 73 -1.74 -3.58 -1.27
CA LEU A 73 -1.63 -3.77 -2.72
C LEU A 73 -0.27 -4.37 -3.05
N GLY A 74 -0.24 -5.62 -3.48
CA GLY A 74 1.02 -6.31 -3.78
C GLY A 74 1.93 -6.38 -2.55
N GLY A 75 1.36 -6.74 -1.40
CA GLY A 75 2.04 -6.80 -0.09
C GLY A 75 2.19 -5.46 0.63
N SER A 76 2.25 -4.34 -0.10
CA SER A 76 2.46 -3.01 0.49
C SER A 76 1.19 -2.42 1.10
N PRO A 77 1.21 -1.84 2.32
CA PRO A 77 0.06 -1.15 2.89
C PRO A 77 -0.34 0.09 2.07
N VAL A 78 -1.65 0.34 1.98
CA VAL A 78 -2.23 1.54 1.34
C VAL A 78 -2.59 2.55 2.43
N PHE A 79 -1.79 3.61 2.54
CA PHE A 79 -1.93 4.67 3.53
C PHE A 79 -2.35 6.04 2.95
N THR A 80 -2.51 6.14 1.63
CA THR A 80 -2.72 7.43 0.92
C THR A 80 -4.16 7.67 0.47
N GLN A 81 -5.15 7.04 1.10
CA GLN A 81 -6.56 7.08 0.66
C GLN A 81 -7.13 8.52 0.55
N ALA A 82 -6.89 9.36 1.56
CA ALA A 82 -7.34 10.76 1.54
C ALA A 82 -6.67 11.61 0.45
N LYS A 83 -5.44 11.26 0.04
CA LYS A 83 -4.71 11.91 -1.05
C LYS A 83 -5.31 11.56 -2.40
N LEU A 84 -5.74 10.30 -2.59
CA LEU A 84 -6.37 9.85 -3.84
C LEU A 84 -7.65 10.62 -4.17
N VAL A 85 -8.46 10.92 -3.15
CA VAL A 85 -9.71 11.67 -3.33
C VAL A 85 -9.47 13.19 -3.32
N GLY A 86 -8.22 13.64 -3.16
CA GLY A 86 -7.87 15.06 -3.20
C GLY A 86 -8.48 15.87 -2.06
N LEU A 87 -8.81 15.23 -0.92
CA LEU A 87 -9.41 15.92 0.23
C LEU A 87 -8.36 16.44 1.22
N SER A 88 -7.18 15.83 1.25
CA SER A 88 -6.06 16.25 2.10
C SER A 88 -4.73 15.87 1.44
N GLY A 89 -3.82 16.83 1.31
CA GLY A 89 -2.51 16.66 0.68
C GLY A 89 -2.00 17.95 0.05
N GLU A 90 -0.79 17.91 -0.48
CA GLU A 90 -0.22 19.02 -1.25
C GLU A 90 -1.00 19.23 -2.57
N GLU A 91 -1.33 18.13 -3.25
CA GLU A 91 -2.17 18.10 -4.46
C GLU A 91 -3.67 18.03 -4.12
N GLN A 92 -4.10 18.72 -3.07
CA GLN A 92 -5.51 18.76 -2.69
C GLN A 92 -6.34 19.47 -3.78
N LEU A 93 -7.52 18.94 -4.07
CA LEU A 93 -8.50 19.61 -4.93
C LEU A 93 -8.90 20.95 -4.30
N THR A 94 -8.73 22.02 -5.07
CA THR A 94 -9.09 23.37 -4.66
C THR A 94 -10.44 23.71 -5.25
N MET A 95 -11.33 24.19 -4.39
CA MET A 95 -12.66 24.67 -4.76
C MET A 95 -12.74 26.18 -4.54
N CYS A 96 -13.66 26.85 -5.23
CA CYS A 96 -13.90 28.29 -5.08
C CYS A 96 -12.69 29.20 -5.38
N GLN A 97 -11.78 28.78 -6.27
CA GLN A 97 -10.60 29.60 -6.63
C GLN A 97 -10.99 30.93 -7.27
N SER A 98 -11.98 30.93 -8.16
CA SER A 98 -12.48 32.15 -8.82
C SER A 98 -13.06 33.15 -7.81
N GLU A 99 -13.85 32.67 -6.87
CA GLU A 99 -14.57 33.45 -5.86
C GLU A 99 -13.58 34.06 -4.86
N THR A 100 -12.62 33.26 -4.41
CA THR A 100 -11.54 33.74 -3.54
C THR A 100 -10.67 34.78 -4.25
N MET A 101 -10.34 34.58 -5.53
CA MET A 101 -9.58 35.56 -6.30
C MET A 101 -10.39 36.84 -6.57
N ALA A 102 -11.68 36.73 -6.88
CA ALA A 102 -12.56 37.89 -7.07
C ALA A 102 -12.66 38.74 -5.79
N LEU A 103 -12.86 38.09 -4.64
CA LEU A 103 -12.89 38.77 -3.34
C LEU A 103 -11.54 39.44 -3.02
N ARG A 104 -10.42 38.76 -3.29
CA ARG A 104 -9.08 39.34 -3.10
C ARG A 104 -8.85 40.57 -3.98
N VAL A 105 -9.26 40.52 -5.24
CA VAL A 105 -9.17 41.66 -6.17
C VAL A 105 -10.04 42.82 -5.67
N CYS A 106 -11.26 42.55 -5.20
CA CYS A 106 -12.13 43.58 -4.63
C CYS A 106 -11.47 44.25 -3.41
N MET A 107 -10.98 43.46 -2.44
CA MET A 107 -10.31 43.98 -1.25
C MET A 107 -9.03 44.76 -1.58
N ALA A 108 -8.25 44.28 -2.56
CA ALA A 108 -6.99 44.90 -2.95
C ALA A 108 -7.17 46.24 -3.68
N ARG A 109 -8.32 46.49 -4.33
CA ARG A 109 -8.59 47.77 -4.99
C ARG A 109 -8.65 48.93 -4.00
N GLY A 110 -9.11 48.68 -2.77
CA GLY A 110 -9.34 49.71 -1.76
C GLY A 110 -10.45 50.68 -2.17
N GLY A 111 -11.35 51.05 -1.26
CA GLY A 111 -12.42 51.99 -1.61
C GLY A 111 -13.56 52.02 -0.60
N GLN A 112 -14.47 52.98 -0.80
CA GLN A 112 -15.70 53.16 -0.02
C GLN A 112 -16.72 52.02 -0.24
N ASP A 113 -16.62 51.30 -1.36
CA ASP A 113 -17.53 50.20 -1.68
C ASP A 113 -17.15 48.93 -0.91
N THR A 114 -18.11 48.40 -0.15
CA THR A 114 -17.95 47.14 0.58
C THR A 114 -18.03 45.95 -0.36
N CYS A 115 -17.09 45.01 -0.25
CA CYS A 115 -17.01 43.78 -1.07
C CYS A 115 -18.04 42.70 -0.68
N GLU A 116 -19.25 43.10 -0.28
CA GLU A 116 -20.28 42.18 0.24
C GLU A 116 -20.79 41.20 -0.83
N ARG A 117 -20.85 41.63 -2.09
CA ARG A 117 -21.31 40.79 -3.20
C ARG A 117 -20.37 39.61 -3.42
N GLU A 118 -19.07 39.87 -3.50
CA GLU A 118 -18.02 38.87 -3.64
C GLU A 118 -17.98 37.95 -2.41
N SER A 119 -18.19 38.50 -1.21
CA SER A 119 -18.28 37.70 0.02
C SER A 119 -19.47 36.74 -0.03
N ARG A 120 -20.68 37.22 -0.39
CA ARG A 120 -21.88 36.36 -0.50
C ARG A 120 -21.71 35.27 -1.56
N ALA A 121 -21.01 35.56 -2.66
CA ALA A 121 -20.68 34.56 -3.67
C ALA A 121 -19.70 33.50 -3.15
N LEU A 122 -18.68 33.91 -2.40
CA LEU A 122 -17.75 32.99 -1.76
C LEU A 122 -18.45 32.11 -0.71
N ASP A 123 -19.31 32.69 0.13
CA ASP A 123 -20.09 31.96 1.14
C ASP A 123 -21.01 30.92 0.50
N ALA A 124 -21.70 31.31 -0.60
CA ALA A 124 -22.52 30.38 -1.38
C ALA A 124 -21.68 29.22 -1.96
N CYS A 125 -20.48 29.50 -2.44
CA CYS A 125 -19.57 28.46 -2.92
C CYS A 125 -19.13 27.52 -1.78
N LEU A 126 -18.67 28.08 -0.65
CA LEU A 126 -18.21 27.30 0.50
C LEU A 126 -19.31 26.43 1.12
N SER A 127 -20.57 26.92 1.15
CA SER A 127 -21.71 26.12 1.64
C SER A 127 -21.91 24.82 0.84
N ARG A 128 -21.72 24.87 -0.48
CA ARG A 128 -21.81 23.69 -1.36
C ARG A 128 -20.60 22.78 -1.23
N VAL A 129 -19.41 23.35 -1.03
CA VAL A 129 -18.17 22.59 -0.84
C VAL A 129 -18.24 21.70 0.40
N GLY A 130 -18.88 22.15 1.49
CA GLY A 130 -19.06 21.34 2.68
C GLY A 130 -19.78 20.02 2.41
N HIS A 131 -20.90 20.06 1.70
CA HIS A 131 -21.65 18.86 1.29
C HIS A 131 -20.85 17.99 0.32
N LEU A 132 -20.17 18.61 -0.65
CA LEU A 132 -19.36 17.89 -1.62
C LEU A 132 -18.20 17.13 -0.95
N ARG A 133 -17.49 17.76 -0.01
CA ARG A 133 -16.40 17.12 0.73
C ARG A 133 -16.90 15.93 1.55
N ARG A 134 -18.10 16.03 2.14
CA ARG A 134 -18.71 14.89 2.85
C ARG A 134 -19.02 13.74 1.91
N ALA A 135 -19.63 14.02 0.77
CA ALA A 135 -19.94 13.00 -0.25
C ALA A 135 -18.66 12.32 -0.78
N MET A 136 -17.60 13.09 -1.02
CA MET A 136 -16.30 12.57 -1.42
C MET A 136 -15.67 11.68 -0.35
N SER A 137 -15.74 12.07 0.92
CA SER A 137 -15.25 11.24 2.04
C SER A 137 -16.03 9.93 2.19
N GLU A 138 -17.35 9.97 2.00
CA GLU A 138 -18.21 8.79 2.05
C GLU A 138 -17.89 7.81 0.91
N ALA A 139 -17.79 8.32 -0.33
CA ALA A 139 -17.36 7.54 -1.48
C ALA A 139 -15.94 6.96 -1.31
N CYS A 140 -15.03 7.68 -0.63
CA CYS A 140 -13.71 7.16 -0.24
C CYS A 140 -13.82 5.99 0.73
N GLY A 141 -14.75 6.08 1.69
CA GLY A 141 -15.07 5.00 2.63
C GLY A 141 -15.57 3.75 1.91
N GLU A 142 -16.48 3.89 0.95
CA GLU A 142 -17.00 2.80 0.12
C GLU A 142 -15.91 2.22 -0.79
N PHE A 143 -15.06 3.08 -1.38
CA PHE A 143 -13.91 2.63 -2.16
C PHE A 143 -12.96 1.78 -1.32
N ASN A 144 -12.68 2.17 -0.08
CA ASN A 144 -11.85 1.38 0.82
C ASN A 144 -12.45 0.00 1.09
N ASP A 145 -13.77 -0.11 1.27
CA ASP A 145 -14.46 -1.39 1.41
C ASP A 145 -14.34 -2.28 0.19
N TRP A 146 -14.66 -1.71 -0.98
CA TRP A 146 -14.53 -2.41 -2.24
C TRP A 146 -13.09 -2.88 -2.47
N PHE A 147 -12.12 -2.03 -2.15
CA PHE A 147 -10.70 -2.33 -2.28
C PHE A 147 -10.28 -3.48 -1.36
N ILE A 148 -10.72 -3.46 -0.10
CA ILE A 148 -10.48 -4.53 0.86
C ILE A 148 -11.05 -5.86 0.36
N GLN A 149 -12.27 -5.85 -0.18
CA GLN A 149 -12.98 -7.07 -0.57
C GLN A 149 -12.43 -7.69 -1.85
N ASN A 150 -12.15 -6.86 -2.87
CA ASN A 150 -11.96 -7.33 -4.25
C ASN A 150 -10.53 -7.18 -4.76
N VAL A 151 -9.67 -6.41 -4.09
CA VAL A 151 -8.31 -6.10 -4.56
C VAL A 151 -7.25 -6.52 -3.55
N SER A 152 -7.47 -6.16 -2.28
CA SER A 152 -6.48 -6.31 -1.23
C SER A 152 -6.07 -7.76 -1.03
N ASP A 153 -4.76 -7.98 -0.97
CA ASP A 153 -4.18 -9.29 -0.67
C ASP A 153 -3.98 -9.53 0.83
N ASN A 154 -4.42 -8.60 1.70
CA ASN A 154 -4.30 -8.70 3.16
C ASN A 154 -2.87 -9.02 3.63
N HIS A 155 -1.88 -8.35 3.02
CA HIS A 155 -0.44 -8.48 3.27
C HIS A 155 0.14 -9.88 3.00
N THR A 156 -0.48 -10.67 2.12
CA THR A 156 -0.03 -12.04 1.84
C THR A 156 0.92 -12.17 0.65
N LYS A 157 0.99 -11.18 -0.25
CA LYS A 157 1.87 -11.21 -1.43
C LYS A 157 3.24 -10.57 -1.15
N PRO A 158 4.30 -11.00 -1.84
CA PRO A 158 5.60 -10.33 -1.77
C PRO A 158 5.52 -8.91 -2.32
N PHE A 159 6.32 -8.01 -1.75
CA PHE A 159 6.44 -6.63 -2.20
C PHE A 159 6.89 -6.54 -3.67
N GLN A 160 6.37 -5.54 -4.39
CA GLN A 160 6.71 -5.28 -5.79
C GLN A 160 7.25 -3.87 -6.05
N HIS A 161 7.37 -3.03 -5.02
CA HIS A 161 7.69 -1.60 -5.18
C HIS A 161 9.19 -1.29 -5.08
N ARG A 162 10.05 -2.28 -4.79
CA ARG A 162 11.50 -2.06 -4.56
C ARG A 162 12.31 -2.76 -5.65
N PRO A 163 13.42 -2.18 -6.13
CA PRO A 163 14.19 -2.75 -7.24
C PRO A 163 14.71 -4.18 -7.00
N HIS A 164 14.98 -4.56 -5.74
CA HIS A 164 15.50 -5.88 -5.42
C HIS A 164 14.44 -6.99 -5.51
N ASP A 165 13.15 -6.67 -5.41
CA ASP A 165 12.06 -7.62 -5.64
C ASP A 165 12.05 -8.05 -7.14
N TRP A 166 12.54 -7.16 -8.02
CA TRP A 166 12.73 -7.37 -9.46
C TRP A 166 14.12 -7.90 -9.84
N ARG A 167 14.87 -8.52 -8.91
CA ARG A 167 16.20 -9.10 -9.20
C ARG A 167 16.21 -10.06 -10.38
N HIS A 168 15.12 -10.81 -10.59
CA HIS A 168 14.98 -11.71 -11.72
C HIS A 168 14.94 -10.95 -13.05
N PHE A 169 14.26 -9.80 -13.12
CA PHE A 169 14.25 -8.92 -14.28
C PHE A 169 15.67 -8.41 -14.62
N TYR A 170 16.40 -7.90 -13.62
CA TYR A 170 17.79 -7.47 -13.82
C TYR A 170 18.76 -8.62 -14.13
N ALA A 171 18.45 -9.85 -13.69
CA ALA A 171 19.23 -11.02 -14.06
C ALA A 171 19.11 -11.32 -15.55
N GLN A 172 17.91 -11.16 -16.15
CA GLN A 172 17.72 -11.31 -17.59
C GLN A 172 18.55 -10.29 -18.39
N GLU A 173 18.60 -9.03 -17.95
CA GLU A 173 19.48 -8.03 -18.59
C GLU A 173 20.97 -8.45 -18.54
N LYS A 174 21.41 -8.98 -17.40
CA LYS A 174 22.80 -9.46 -17.23
C LYS A 174 23.09 -10.66 -18.14
N LEU A 175 22.16 -11.60 -18.29
CA LEU A 175 22.31 -12.74 -19.20
C LEU A 175 22.41 -12.30 -20.66
N VAL A 176 21.64 -11.30 -21.08
CA VAL A 176 21.75 -10.72 -22.43
C VAL A 176 23.14 -10.13 -22.67
N ARG A 177 23.66 -9.35 -21.71
CA ARG A 177 25.00 -8.75 -21.80
C ARG A 177 26.13 -9.76 -21.73
N GLU A 178 25.94 -10.85 -21.00
CA GLU A 178 26.86 -11.96 -20.95
C GLU A 178 26.88 -12.71 -22.29
N ARG A 179 25.73 -12.99 -22.89
CA ARG A 179 25.61 -13.65 -24.20
C ARG A 179 26.29 -12.85 -25.31
N GLN A 180 26.18 -11.51 -25.28
CA GLN A 180 26.92 -10.61 -26.19
C GLN A 180 28.45 -10.73 -26.00
N GLN A 181 28.90 -11.15 -24.83
CA GLN A 181 30.29 -11.30 -24.42
C GLN A 181 30.70 -12.78 -24.39
N ASN A 182 30.23 -13.56 -25.36
CA ASN A 182 30.52 -14.99 -25.52
C ASN A 182 30.20 -15.86 -24.29
N GLY A 183 29.28 -15.45 -23.40
CA GLY A 183 28.91 -16.25 -22.25
C GLY A 183 29.85 -16.13 -21.04
N HIS A 184 30.69 -15.08 -20.97
CA HIS A 184 31.73 -15.00 -19.91
C HIS A 184 31.39 -14.06 -18.76
N ALA A 185 31.07 -12.80 -19.07
CA ALA A 185 31.18 -11.71 -18.10
C ALA A 185 29.85 -11.33 -17.43
N TYR A 186 29.22 -12.26 -16.70
CA TYR A 186 27.97 -12.00 -15.97
C TYR A 186 28.12 -10.87 -14.96
N GLY A 187 27.21 -9.89 -15.02
CA GLY A 187 27.17 -8.77 -14.08
C GLY A 187 28.35 -7.79 -14.15
N ARG A 188 29.26 -7.94 -15.12
CA ARG A 188 30.38 -7.01 -15.31
C ARG A 188 29.92 -5.75 -16.03
N ARG A 189 30.60 -4.65 -15.72
CA ARG A 189 30.38 -3.33 -16.34
C ARG A 189 31.70 -2.77 -16.84
N PRO A 190 31.71 -1.99 -17.94
CA PRO A 190 32.91 -1.28 -18.37
C PRO A 190 33.47 -0.41 -17.24
N LYS A 191 34.80 -0.38 -17.10
CA LYS A 191 35.47 0.47 -16.11
C LYS A 191 35.13 1.93 -16.39
N GLN A 192 34.62 2.64 -15.39
CA GLN A 192 34.45 4.09 -15.46
C GLN A 192 35.83 4.74 -15.58
N PHE A 193 36.02 5.56 -16.60
CA PHE A 193 37.26 6.28 -16.87
C PHE A 193 37.20 7.69 -16.26
N SER A 194 38.32 8.42 -16.30
CA SER A 194 38.37 9.84 -15.93
C SER A 194 37.57 10.71 -16.91
N PHE A 195 37.08 11.86 -16.43
CA PHE A 195 36.29 12.85 -17.17
C PHE A 195 36.85 13.14 -18.58
N GLY A 196 38.17 13.32 -18.69
CA GLY A 196 38.87 13.65 -19.95
C GLY A 196 39.66 12.50 -20.59
N ALA A 197 39.39 11.23 -20.25
CA ALA A 197 40.29 10.11 -20.57
C ALA A 197 40.61 9.89 -22.07
N ARG A 198 39.82 10.47 -22.99
CA ARG A 198 40.06 10.40 -24.43
C ARG A 198 41.24 11.27 -24.89
N TYR A 199 41.44 12.42 -24.24
CA TYR A 199 42.40 13.44 -24.68
C TYR A 199 43.70 13.42 -23.88
N VAL A 200 43.64 12.90 -22.65
CA VAL A 200 44.80 12.89 -21.73
C VAL A 200 45.70 11.66 -21.91
N LYS A 201 45.32 10.68 -22.73
CA LYS A 201 46.11 9.46 -22.96
C LYS A 201 46.95 9.57 -24.23
N THR A 202 48.20 9.14 -24.14
CA THR A 202 49.12 8.99 -25.26
C THR A 202 48.66 7.88 -26.22
N GLU A 203 49.33 7.77 -27.37
CA GLU A 203 49.07 6.72 -28.36
C GLU A 203 49.37 5.31 -27.80
N GLY A 204 48.69 4.29 -28.34
CA GLY A 204 48.77 2.91 -27.88
C GLY A 204 47.83 2.53 -26.71
N TYR A 205 47.34 3.50 -25.93
CA TYR A 205 46.43 3.22 -24.81
C TYR A 205 44.95 3.25 -25.19
N GLY A 206 44.13 2.38 -24.57
CA GLY A 206 42.68 2.43 -24.71
C GLY A 206 42.10 3.76 -24.20
N LYS A 207 41.62 4.60 -25.11
CA LYS A 207 41.03 5.94 -24.86
C LYS A 207 39.54 5.91 -24.52
N ARG A 208 38.87 4.78 -24.74
CA ARG A 208 37.45 4.55 -24.45
C ARG A 208 37.27 3.29 -23.58
N PRO A 209 36.27 3.25 -22.69
CA PRO A 209 35.97 2.06 -21.91
C PRO A 209 35.47 0.94 -22.83
N ARG A 210 36.19 -0.19 -22.86
CA ARG A 210 35.85 -1.37 -23.66
C ARG A 210 34.82 -2.25 -22.95
N LEU A 211 34.20 -3.17 -23.69
CA LEU A 211 33.42 -4.27 -23.09
C LEU A 211 34.27 -5.04 -22.07
N PRO A 212 33.69 -5.50 -20.94
CA PRO A 212 34.43 -6.24 -19.92
C PRO A 212 35.21 -7.45 -20.46
N TYR A 213 34.63 -8.21 -21.39
CA TYR A 213 35.28 -9.36 -22.02
C TYR A 213 36.51 -8.99 -22.85
N ASN A 214 36.52 -7.81 -23.46
CA ASN A 214 37.65 -7.35 -24.29
C ASN A 214 38.81 -6.85 -23.44
N LYS A 215 38.68 -6.81 -22.11
CA LYS A 215 39.71 -6.24 -21.25
C LYS A 215 41.00 -7.04 -21.37
#